data_AF-E3L712-F1
#
_entry.id   AF-E3L712-F1
#
_cell.length_a   1.000
_cell.length_b   1.000
_cell.length_c   1.000
_cell.angle_alpha   90.00
_cell.angle_beta   90.00
_cell.angle_gamma   90.00
#
_symmetry.space_group_name_H-M   'P 1'
#
loop_
_entity.id
_entity.type
_entity.pdbx_description
1 polymer ?
#
loop_
_entity_poly.entity_id
_entity_poly.type
_entity_poly.pdbx_seq_one_letter_code
_entity_poly.pdbx_strand_id
1 'polypeptide(L)'
;MAMWSQQSGIKMSVITDQIGVQVYTCNAIVPKKKNIPPVPRKKSQNGPDAVYENHSCVAIEQQGLIDAINHPEWKINSIYGPDRPYEWNTIYEFSTI
;
A
#
# COMPACT_ATOMS: atom_id res chain seq x y z
N MET A 1 10.72 6.01 3.97
CA MET A 1 11.02 5.74 2.53
C MET A 1 10.55 6.91 1.68
N ALA A 2 10.93 7.01 0.40
CA ALA A 2 10.39 8.03 -0.51
C ALA A 2 10.21 7.47 -1.93
N MET A 3 9.25 8.01 -2.67
CA MET A 3 9.03 7.78 -4.10
C MET A 3 8.78 9.10 -4.81
N TRP A 4 9.11 9.20 -6.09
CA TRP A 4 8.85 10.41 -6.87
C TRP A 4 8.61 10.10 -8.34
N SER A 5 7.93 11.02 -9.02
CA SER A 5 7.77 11.00 -10.47
C SER A 5 8.55 12.16 -11.07
N GLN A 6 9.54 11.84 -11.91
CA GLN A 6 10.28 12.84 -12.68
C GLN A 6 9.35 13.66 -13.59
N GLN A 7 8.27 13.05 -14.08
CA GLN A 7 7.35 13.69 -15.02
C GLN A 7 6.50 14.77 -14.37
N SER A 8 5.99 14.53 -13.15
CA SER A 8 5.18 15.52 -12.44
C SER A 8 5.97 16.39 -11.46
N GLY A 9 7.21 15.99 -11.15
CA GLY A 9 8.02 16.59 -10.10
C GLY A 9 7.53 16.26 -8.69
N ILE A 10 6.47 15.47 -8.52
CA ILE A 10 5.89 15.17 -7.21
C ILE A 10 6.73 14.11 -6.50
N LYS A 11 7.07 14.38 -5.24
CA LYS A 11 7.70 13.45 -4.30
C LYS A 11 6.75 13.17 -3.14
N MET A 12 6.71 11.91 -2.72
CA MET A 12 6.04 11.47 -1.51
C MET A 12 7.05 10.76 -0.60
N SER A 13 7.20 11.26 0.62
CA SER A 13 7.98 10.64 1.69
C SER A 13 7.03 9.98 2.69
N VAL A 14 7.37 8.78 3.14
CA VAL A 14 6.61 8.03 4.15
C VAL A 14 7.50 7.82 5.38
N ILE A 15 7.00 8.28 6.53
CA ILE A 15 7.61 8.13 7.85
C ILE A 15 6.63 7.33 8.71
N THR A 16 7.07 6.24 9.33
CA THR A 16 6.18 5.35 10.08
C THR A 16 6.89 4.73 11.27
N ASP A 17 6.11 4.36 12.29
CA ASP A 17 6.57 3.56 13.43
C ASP A 17 6.50 2.05 13.18
N GLN A 18 6.03 1.63 12.00
CA GLN A 18 5.94 0.22 11.64
C GLN A 18 7.29 -0.36 11.22
N ILE A 19 7.49 -1.63 11.57
CA ILE A 19 8.74 -2.36 11.29
C ILE A 19 8.87 -2.82 9.83
N GLY A 20 7.76 -2.86 9.09
CA GLY A 20 7.71 -3.35 7.71
C GLY A 20 6.95 -2.40 6.79
N VAL A 21 7.32 -2.41 5.51
CA VAL A 21 6.58 -1.74 4.45
C VAL A 21 6.43 -2.70 3.27
N GLN A 22 5.20 -3.09 2.95
CA GLN A 22 4.91 -3.86 1.75
C GLN A 22 4.70 -2.90 0.59
N VAL A 23 5.41 -3.14 -0.52
CA VAL A 23 5.23 -2.41 -1.77
C VAL A 23 4.56 -3.34 -2.77
N TYR A 24 3.34 -3.00 -3.18
CA TYR A 24 2.60 -3.76 -4.17
C TYR A 24 2.35 -2.91 -5.42
N THR A 25 2.98 -3.29 -6.52
CA THR A 25 2.95 -2.58 -7.81
C THR A 25 1.72 -2.93 -8.66
N CYS A 26 0.58 -3.19 -8.02
CA CYS A 26 -0.71 -3.45 -8.68
C CYS A 26 -0.67 -4.51 -9.80
N ASN A 27 0.07 -5.59 -9.58
CA ASN A 27 0.39 -6.62 -10.59
C ASN A 27 -0.83 -7.45 -11.03
N ALA A 28 -1.89 -7.48 -10.21
CA ALA A 28 -3.08 -8.32 -10.40
C ALA A 28 -4.38 -7.52 -10.25
N ILE A 29 -4.37 -6.22 -10.54
CA ILE A 29 -5.59 -5.40 -10.50
C ILE A 29 -6.54 -5.71 -11.67
N VAL A 30 -6.00 -6.18 -12.79
CA VAL A 30 -6.78 -6.74 -13.90
C VAL A 30 -6.99 -8.23 -13.67
N PRO A 31 -8.25 -8.72 -13.55
CA PRO A 31 -8.52 -10.14 -13.34
C PRO A 31 -7.98 -11.01 -14.49
N LYS A 32 -7.36 -12.14 -14.15
CA LYS A 32 -6.92 -13.14 -15.16
C LYS A 32 -8.10 -13.87 -15.82
N LYS A 33 -9.22 -14.03 -15.09
CA LYS A 33 -10.40 -14.72 -15.59
C LYS A 33 -11.20 -13.77 -16.47
N LYS A 34 -11.36 -14.12 -17.75
CA LYS A 34 -12.05 -13.29 -18.76
C LYS A 34 -13.51 -12.97 -18.45
N ASN A 35 -14.16 -13.74 -17.58
CA ASN A 35 -15.54 -13.49 -17.16
C ASN A 35 -15.65 -12.47 -16.02
N ILE A 36 -14.54 -11.97 -15.48
CA ILE A 36 -14.52 -10.93 -14.46
C ILE A 36 -14.05 -9.62 -15.14
N PRO A 37 -14.89 -8.58 -15.20
CA PRO A 37 -14.50 -7.32 -15.82
C PRO A 37 -13.40 -6.60 -15.01
N PRO A 38 -12.52 -5.83 -15.66
CA PRO A 38 -11.56 -4.97 -14.97
C PRO A 38 -12.27 -3.90 -14.11
N VAL A 39 -11.55 -3.35 -13.14
CA VAL A 39 -12.07 -2.29 -12.27
C VAL A 39 -12.15 -0.98 -13.06
N PRO A 40 -13.34 -0.39 -13.24
CA PRO A 40 -13.46 0.92 -13.88
C PRO A 40 -12.89 2.01 -12.98
N ARG A 41 -12.35 3.07 -13.58
CA ARG A 41 -11.93 4.26 -12.85
C ARG A 41 -13.14 4.92 -12.19
N LYS A 42 -12.89 5.64 -11.09
CA LYS A 42 -13.93 6.45 -10.45
C LYS A 42 -14.30 7.63 -11.34
N LYS A 43 -15.51 8.17 -11.19
CA LYS A 43 -15.97 9.35 -11.95
C LYS A 43 -15.02 10.55 -11.80
N SER A 44 -14.45 10.76 -10.61
CA SER A 44 -13.46 11.82 -10.34
C SER A 44 -12.09 11.58 -10.98
N GLN A 45 -11.89 10.43 -11.64
CA GLN A 45 -10.63 9.97 -12.23
C GLN A 45 -10.83 9.60 -13.72
N ASN A 46 -11.74 10.30 -14.40
CA ASN A 46 -12.13 10.10 -15.80
C ASN A 46 -12.71 8.71 -16.12
N GLY A 47 -13.40 8.09 -15.15
CA GLY A 47 -14.26 6.92 -15.40
C GLY A 47 -15.68 7.31 -15.82
N PRO A 48 -16.51 6.34 -16.25
CA PRO A 48 -16.28 4.89 -16.19
C PRO A 48 -15.63 4.28 -17.46
N ASP A 49 -15.42 5.08 -18.51
CA ASP A 49 -14.99 4.59 -19.82
C ASP A 49 -13.51 4.13 -19.85
N ALA A 50 -12.78 4.37 -18.76
CA ALA A 50 -11.41 3.91 -18.54
C ALA A 50 -11.33 2.95 -17.35
N VAL A 51 -10.35 2.05 -17.37
CA VAL A 51 -10.08 1.06 -16.32
C VAL A 51 -8.72 1.29 -15.66
N TYR A 52 -8.47 0.63 -14.54
CA TYR A 52 -7.13 0.50 -13.96
C TYR A 52 -6.43 -0.71 -14.56
N GLU A 53 -5.27 -0.48 -15.18
CA GLU A 53 -4.44 -1.53 -15.78
C GLU A 53 -3.43 -2.08 -14.77
N ASN A 54 -2.87 -3.25 -15.05
CA ASN A 54 -1.76 -3.78 -14.23
C ASN A 54 -0.61 -2.76 -14.20
N HIS A 55 -0.03 -2.57 -13.01
CA HIS A 55 1.03 -1.58 -12.76
C HIS A 55 0.62 -0.11 -12.92
N SER A 56 -0.69 0.19 -13.01
CA SER A 56 -1.17 1.59 -13.01
C SER A 56 -1.14 2.27 -11.64
N CYS A 57 -0.77 1.54 -10.58
CA CYS A 57 -0.65 2.06 -9.23
C CYS A 57 0.46 1.37 -8.45
N VAL A 58 0.79 1.97 -7.30
CA VAL A 58 1.61 1.37 -6.25
C VAL A 58 0.84 1.53 -4.93
N ALA A 59 0.63 0.44 -4.22
CA ALA A 59 0.23 0.45 -2.82
C ALA A 59 1.48 0.40 -1.94
N ILE A 60 1.49 1.21 -0.88
CA ILE A 60 2.56 1.27 0.11
C ILE A 60 1.91 1.06 1.47
N GLU A 61 2.17 -0.10 2.07
CA GLU A 61 1.43 -0.58 3.22
C GLU A 61 2.42 -0.70 4.40
N GLN A 62 2.36 0.25 5.34
CA GLN A 62 3.18 0.19 6.55
C GLN A 62 2.53 -0.78 7.54
N GLN A 63 3.26 -1.80 7.97
CA GLN A 63 2.69 -2.93 8.72
C GLN A 63 3.72 -3.70 9.54
N GLY A 64 3.25 -4.62 10.37
CA GLY A 64 4.08 -5.68 10.95
C GLY A 64 4.59 -6.66 9.88
N LEU A 65 5.54 -7.53 10.24
CA LEU A 65 6.00 -8.57 9.31
C LEU A 65 4.87 -9.54 9.00
N ILE A 66 4.65 -9.80 7.71
CA ILE A 66 3.66 -10.78 7.25
C ILE A 66 4.00 -12.15 7.85
N ASP A 67 2.98 -12.84 8.32
CA ASP A 67 3.08 -14.18 8.92
C ASP A 67 3.81 -14.26 10.28
N ALA A 68 4.12 -13.12 10.91
CA ALA A 68 4.84 -13.09 12.19
C ALA A 68 4.17 -13.90 13.32
N ILE A 69 2.84 -14.03 13.31
CA ILE A 69 2.11 -14.82 14.31
C ILE A 69 2.44 -16.32 14.23
N ASN A 70 2.83 -16.81 13.05
CA ASN A 70 3.20 -18.19 12.80
C ASN A 70 4.72 -18.44 12.87
N HIS A 71 5.50 -17.38 13.11
CA HIS A 71 6.96 -17.41 13.19
C HIS A 71 7.47 -16.90 14.55
N PRO A 72 7.25 -17.68 15.64
CA PRO A 72 7.59 -17.25 17.00
C PRO A 72 9.09 -16.98 17.19
N GLU A 73 9.96 -17.58 16.37
CA GLU A 73 11.41 -17.36 16.38
C GLU A 73 11.81 -15.92 16.04
N TRP A 74 10.94 -15.14 15.38
CA TRP A 74 11.17 -13.72 15.10
C TRP A 74 10.93 -12.82 16.31
N LYS A 75 10.36 -13.37 17.39
CA LYS A 75 10.10 -12.66 18.65
C LYS A 75 9.25 -11.39 18.49
N ILE A 76 8.33 -11.39 17.51
CA ILE A 76 7.38 -10.30 17.27
C ILE A 76 6.07 -10.64 17.96
N ASN A 77 5.65 -9.80 18.91
CA ASN A 77 4.34 -9.94 19.54
C ASN A 77 3.29 -9.11 18.77
N SER A 78 2.51 -9.78 17.92
CA SER A 78 1.43 -9.17 17.15
C SER A 78 0.06 -9.18 17.85
N ILE A 79 -0.03 -9.66 19.10
CA ILE A 79 -1.29 -9.74 19.85
C ILE A 79 -1.40 -8.52 20.78
N TYR A 80 -2.51 -7.79 20.65
CA TYR A 80 -2.85 -6.60 21.43
C TYR A 80 -4.12 -6.87 22.25
N GLY A 81 -4.33 -6.10 23.32
CA GLY A 81 -5.43 -6.33 24.25
C GLY A 81 -5.60 -5.20 25.27
N PRO A 82 -6.46 -5.38 26.28
CA PRO A 82 -6.74 -4.34 27.28
C PRO A 82 -5.49 -3.76 27.96
N ASP A 83 -4.48 -4.61 28.24
CA ASP A 83 -3.23 -4.21 28.89
C ASP A 83 -2.11 -3.82 27.92
N ARG A 84 -2.35 -3.95 26.61
CA ARG A 84 -1.40 -3.61 25.55
C ARG A 84 -2.17 -2.99 24.38
N PRO A 85 -2.45 -1.67 24.41
CA PRO A 85 -3.15 -1.00 23.33
C PRO A 85 -2.33 -1.06 22.04
N TYR A 86 -3.05 -1.09 20.92
CA TYR A 86 -2.45 -1.01 19.59
C TYR A 86 -2.32 0.46 19.18
N GLU A 87 -1.11 0.87 18.82
CA GLU A 87 -0.83 2.16 18.20
C GLU A 87 -0.16 1.93 16.85
N TRP A 88 -0.52 2.78 15.89
CA TRP A 88 0.00 2.72 14.53
C TRP A 88 0.01 4.12 13.95
N ASN A 89 1.17 4.58 13.51
CA ASN A 89 1.32 5.92 12.97
C ASN A 89 2.12 5.92 11.68
N THR A 90 1.65 6.72 10.73
CA THR A 90 2.34 7.00 9.49
C THR A 90 2.09 8.44 9.07
N ILE A 91 3.09 9.05 8.45
CA ILE A 91 3.02 10.39 7.87
C ILE A 91 3.37 10.25 6.39
N TYR A 92 2.48 10.76 5.55
CA TYR A 92 2.70 10.95 4.12
C TYR A 92 2.98 12.42 3.87
N GLU A 93 4.25 12.74 3.60
CA GLU A 93 4.69 14.09 3.29
C GLU A 93 4.83 14.24 1.78
N PHE A 94 4.10 15.18 1.20
CA PHE A 94 4.18 15.52 -0.21
C PHE A 94 5.03 16.78 -0.41
N SER A 95 5.97 16.69 -1.36
CA SER A 95 6.88 17.77 -1.74
C SER A 95 7.17 17.67 -3.25
N THR A 96 8.07 18.52 -3.74
CA THR A 96 8.61 18.42 -5.10
C THR A 96 10.07 17.95 -5.08
N ILE A 97 10.51 17.29 -6.15
CA ILE A 97 11.93 16.96 -6.39
C ILE A 97 12.74 18.14 -6.90
#